data_AF-G0P0A5-F1
#
_entry.id   AF-G0P0A5-F1
#
_cell.length_a   1.000
_cell.length_b   1.000
_cell.length_c   1.000
_cell.angle_alpha   90.00
_cell.angle_beta   90.00
_cell.angle_gamma   90.00
#
_symmetry.space_group_name_H-M   'P 1'
#
loop_
_entity.id
_entity.type
_entity.pdbx_description
1 polymer ?
#
loop_
_entity_poly.entity_id
_entity_poly.type
_entity_poly.pdbx_seq_one_letter_code
_entity_poly.pdbx_strand_id
1 'polypeptide(L)'
;MCFFDDYRHDDLAILELREDIPYSVFAQPICIAKNMDLQKLKTWVQATGFGLNYRYSIDNSTIQHPVLRHANMQIFHLPPNVHFFGTENRDEEIGLREGDSGGPGYIEGADLKNVLLGVASTGGGFKAYFASVGKHAKEICHHTGIC
;
A
#
# COMPACT_ATOMS: atom_id res chain seq x y z
N MET A 1 21.64 7.28 15.93
CA MET A 1 21.95 6.04 15.18
C MET A 1 21.45 6.27 13.78
N CYS A 2 22.31 6.27 12.77
CA CYS A 2 21.90 6.51 11.38
C CYS A 2 21.17 5.26 10.87
N PHE A 3 20.00 5.47 10.27
CA PHE A 3 19.24 4.43 9.58
C PHE A 3 20.05 3.98 8.35
N PHE A 4 20.32 2.69 8.23
CA PHE A 4 20.89 2.11 7.02
C PHE A 4 19.73 1.56 6.20
N ASP A 5 19.46 2.22 5.09
CA ASP A 5 18.51 1.74 4.08
C ASP A 5 18.99 0.39 3.55
N ASP A 6 18.20 -0.65 3.77
CA ASP A 6 18.40 -1.94 3.12
C ASP A 6 17.28 -2.11 2.11
N TYR A 7 17.57 -1.81 0.84
CA TYR A 7 16.64 -1.97 -0.30
C TYR A 7 15.99 -3.36 -0.38
N ARG A 8 16.50 -4.39 0.31
CA ARG A 8 15.89 -5.72 0.38
C ARG A 8 14.77 -5.80 1.41
N HIS A 9 14.72 -4.85 2.34
CA HIS A 9 13.79 -4.78 3.45
C HIS A 9 12.95 -3.50 3.44
N ASP A 10 13.38 -2.45 2.71
CA ASP A 10 12.78 -1.12 2.69
C ASP A 10 12.39 -0.73 1.24
N ASP A 11 11.11 -0.81 0.91
CA ASP A 11 10.58 -0.35 -0.39
C ASP A 11 9.52 0.74 -0.17
N LEU A 12 9.98 1.88 0.34
CA LEU A 12 9.17 3.05 0.65
C LEU A 12 9.98 4.31 0.34
N ALA A 13 9.34 5.29 -0.30
CA ALA A 13 9.91 6.60 -0.56
C ALA A 13 8.97 7.71 -0.10
N ILE A 14 9.55 8.85 0.27
CA ILE A 14 8.82 10.09 0.55
C ILE A 14 9.13 11.06 -0.58
N LEU A 15 8.09 11.66 -1.15
CA LEU A 15 8.21 12.63 -2.22
C LEU A 15 7.70 13.99 -1.71
N GLU A 16 8.57 15.00 -1.74
CA GLU A 16 8.20 16.38 -1.45
C GLU A 16 7.69 17.04 -2.75
N LEU A 17 6.49 17.62 -2.67
CA LEU A 17 5.93 18.37 -3.79
C LEU A 17 6.58 19.74 -3.87
N ARG A 18 6.70 20.28 -5.08
CA ARG A 18 7.21 21.64 -5.29
C ARG A 18 6.33 22.69 -4.59
N GLU A 19 5.03 22.45 -4.53
CA GLU A 19 4.01 23.33 -3.95
C GLU A 19 2.94 22.46 -3.27
N ASP A 20 2.33 23.00 -2.22
CA ASP A 20 1.26 22.32 -1.48
C ASP A 20 0.01 22.13 -2.37
N ILE A 21 -0.64 20.97 -2.25
CA ILE A 21 -1.90 20.71 -2.94
C ILE A 21 -3.05 21.32 -2.13
N PRO A 22 -3.93 22.14 -2.74
CA PRO A 22 -5.12 22.63 -2.06
C PRO A 22 -6.09 21.46 -1.78
N TYR A 23 -6.50 21.33 -0.52
CA TYR A 23 -7.44 20.29 -0.14
C TYR A 23 -8.84 20.54 -0.72
N SER A 24 -9.47 19.46 -1.18
CA SER A 24 -10.81 19.46 -1.73
C SER A 24 -11.52 18.14 -1.42
N VAL A 25 -12.75 17.97 -1.90
CA VAL A 25 -13.45 16.67 -1.80
C VAL A 25 -12.78 15.57 -2.65
N PHE A 26 -11.89 15.93 -3.58
CA PHE A 26 -11.17 14.99 -4.45
C PHE A 26 -9.71 14.77 -4.04
N ALA A 27 -9.16 15.65 -3.20
CA ALA A 27 -7.75 15.61 -2.79
C ALA A 27 -7.67 15.88 -1.28
N GLN A 28 -7.41 14.82 -0.52
CA GLN A 28 -7.19 14.86 0.92
C GLN A 28 -6.07 13.89 1.31
N PRO A 29 -5.27 14.21 2.34
CA PRO A 29 -4.27 13.28 2.85
C PRO A 29 -4.94 12.08 3.53
N ILE A 30 -4.22 10.97 3.58
CA ILE A 30 -4.58 9.79 4.37
C ILE A 30 -3.87 9.85 5.74
N CYS A 31 -4.48 9.30 6.79
CA CYS A 31 -3.77 9.11 8.06
C CYS A 31 -2.70 8.03 7.89
N ILE A 32 -1.65 8.05 8.72
CA ILE A 32 -0.59 7.02 8.69
C ILE A 32 -0.65 6.14 9.94
N ALA A 33 -0.30 4.86 9.80
CA ALA A 33 -0.13 3.98 10.95
C ALA A 33 1.06 4.44 11.81
N LYS A 34 0.80 4.72 13.09
CA LYS A 34 1.83 5.21 14.04
C LYS A 34 2.77 4.12 14.54
N ASN A 35 2.37 2.87 14.36
CA ASN A 35 3.07 1.67 14.79
C ASN A 35 2.45 0.44 14.07
N MET A 36 2.84 -0.76 14.52
CA MET A 36 2.41 -2.04 13.95
C MET A 36 1.09 -2.58 14.54
N ASP A 37 0.44 -1.88 15.47
CA ASP A 37 -0.69 -2.42 16.23
C ASP A 37 -1.90 -2.75 15.35
N LEU A 38 -2.02 -2.09 14.21
CA LEU A 38 -3.11 -2.31 13.24
C LEU A 38 -2.78 -3.45 12.25
N GLN A 39 -1.51 -3.88 12.16
CA GLN A 39 -1.06 -4.95 11.26
C GLN A 39 -1.13 -6.31 11.98
N LYS A 40 -2.34 -6.88 12.03
CA LYS A 40 -2.60 -8.20 12.61
C LYS A 40 -2.99 -9.19 11.52
N LEU A 41 -2.67 -10.47 11.73
CA LEU A 41 -3.19 -11.53 10.88
C LEU A 41 -4.71 -11.46 10.83
N LYS A 42 -5.28 -11.74 9.66
CA LYS A 42 -6.70 -11.67 9.36
C LYS A 42 -7.31 -10.26 9.33
N THR A 43 -6.53 -9.20 9.55
CA THR A 43 -7.00 -7.84 9.27
C THR A 43 -7.28 -7.69 7.78
N TRP A 44 -8.47 -7.16 7.44
CA TRP A 44 -8.80 -6.76 6.08
C TRP A 44 -8.12 -5.44 5.75
N VAL A 45 -7.54 -5.35 4.57
CA VAL A 45 -6.81 -4.22 4.01
C VAL A 45 -7.40 -3.92 2.65
N GLN A 46 -7.70 -2.67 2.41
CA GLN A 46 -8.16 -2.17 1.12
C GLN A 46 -6.96 -1.72 0.30
N ALA A 47 -6.99 -1.98 -1.00
CA ALA A 47 -6.03 -1.47 -1.94
C ALA A 47 -6.75 -0.86 -3.15
N THR A 48 -6.24 0.26 -3.63
CA THR A 48 -6.76 0.93 -4.83
C THR A 48 -5.62 1.25 -5.80
N GLY A 49 -5.89 1.19 -7.10
CA GLY A 49 -4.84 1.40 -8.09
C GLY A 49 -5.35 1.40 -9.52
N PHE A 50 -4.52 1.94 -10.41
CA PHE A 50 -4.74 1.98 -11.85
C PHE A 50 -3.87 0.97 -12.59
N GLY A 51 -3.21 0.03 -11.90
CA GLY A 51 -2.42 -1.01 -12.55
C GLY A 51 -3.25 -1.85 -13.51
N LEU A 52 -2.55 -2.62 -14.35
CA LEU A 52 -3.13 -3.40 -15.44
C LEU A 52 -4.19 -4.39 -14.92
N ASN A 53 -5.26 -4.59 -15.69
CA ASN A 53 -6.40 -5.44 -15.30
C ASN A 53 -6.39 -6.83 -15.97
N TYR A 54 -5.36 -7.20 -16.72
CA TYR A 54 -5.36 -8.49 -17.41
C TYR A 54 -4.77 -9.60 -16.54
N ARG A 55 -5.37 -10.80 -16.63
CA ARG A 55 -4.82 -12.03 -16.05
C ARG A 55 -3.80 -12.70 -17.01
N TYR A 56 -3.94 -12.47 -18.32
CA TYR A 56 -3.05 -12.80 -19.45
C TYR A 56 -3.66 -12.08 -20.68
N SER A 57 -2.90 -11.31 -21.47
CA SER A 57 -3.38 -10.87 -22.80
C SER A 57 -2.86 -11.82 -23.88
N ILE A 58 -3.73 -12.71 -24.37
CA ILE A 58 -3.47 -13.49 -25.61
C ILE A 58 -3.93 -12.70 -26.85
N ASP A 59 -4.58 -11.55 -26.68
CA ASP A 59 -5.07 -10.76 -27.82
C ASP A 59 -4.60 -9.29 -27.72
N ASN A 60 -3.68 -8.93 -28.62
CA ASN A 60 -3.02 -7.61 -28.70
C ASN A 60 -3.94 -6.50 -29.26
N SER A 61 -5.25 -6.72 -29.36
CA SER A 61 -6.15 -5.86 -30.14
C SER A 61 -7.01 -4.88 -29.34
N THR A 62 -7.07 -4.99 -28.01
CA THR A 62 -7.75 -3.99 -27.16
C THR A 62 -6.86 -3.55 -26.01
N ILE A 63 -6.21 -2.39 -26.17
CA ILE A 63 -5.58 -1.66 -25.06
C ILE A 63 -6.71 -1.30 -24.09
N GLN A 64 -6.89 -2.10 -23.03
CA GLN A 64 -7.77 -1.69 -21.95
C GLN A 64 -7.09 -0.54 -21.22
N HIS A 65 -7.73 0.62 -21.24
CA HIS A 65 -7.29 1.74 -20.42
C HIS A 65 -7.32 1.33 -18.95
N PRO A 66 -6.34 1.76 -18.16
CA PRO A 66 -6.35 1.52 -16.72
C PRO A 66 -7.58 2.19 -16.10
N VAL A 67 -8.44 1.37 -15.47
CA VAL A 67 -9.58 1.82 -14.67
C VAL A 67 -9.19 1.74 -13.20
N LEU A 68 -9.69 2.65 -12.38
CA LEU A 68 -9.49 2.57 -10.93
C LEU A 68 -10.10 1.26 -10.42
N ARG A 69 -9.25 0.41 -9.84
CA ARG A 69 -9.65 -0.84 -9.20
C ARG A 69 -9.60 -0.67 -7.69
N HIS A 70 -10.42 -1.46 -7.02
CA HIS A 70 -10.44 -1.62 -5.58
C HIS A 70 -10.35 -3.11 -5.26
N ALA A 71 -9.59 -3.46 -4.24
CA ALA A 71 -9.45 -4.82 -3.77
C ALA A 71 -9.55 -4.86 -2.25
N ASN A 72 -10.30 -5.84 -1.73
CA ASN A 72 -10.25 -6.23 -0.33
C ASN A 72 -9.32 -7.43 -0.18
N MET A 73 -8.28 -7.27 0.62
CA MET A 73 -7.25 -8.28 0.85
C MET A 73 -7.13 -8.54 2.35
N GLN A 74 -6.74 -9.73 2.75
CA GLN A 74 -6.56 -10.07 4.15
C GLN A 74 -5.08 -10.30 4.46
N ILE A 75 -4.57 -9.74 5.56
CA ILE A 75 -3.20 -10.01 6.01
C ILE A 75 -3.06 -11.51 6.35
N PHE A 76 -2.19 -12.21 5.62
CA PHE A 76 -1.90 -13.62 5.83
C PHE A 76 -0.47 -13.86 6.33
N HIS A 77 0.43 -12.89 6.18
CA HIS A 77 1.84 -13.04 6.51
C HIS A 77 2.41 -11.79 7.18
N LEU A 78 3.02 -11.98 8.35
CA LEU A 78 3.75 -10.95 9.10
C LEU A 78 5.16 -11.47 9.42
N PRO A 79 6.08 -11.44 8.44
CA PRO A 79 7.42 -11.97 8.64
C PRO A 79 8.16 -11.23 9.76
N PRO A 80 8.73 -11.95 10.75
CA PRO A 80 9.55 -11.32 11.78
C PRO A 80 10.82 -10.75 11.15
N ASN A 81 11.19 -9.53 11.53
CA ASN A 81 12.39 -8.81 11.06
C ASN A 81 12.40 -8.38 9.59
N VAL A 82 11.23 -8.34 8.95
CA VAL A 82 11.08 -7.80 7.60
C VAL A 82 10.13 -6.61 7.68
N HIS A 83 10.41 -5.52 6.97
CA HIS A 83 9.54 -4.33 6.98
C HIS A 83 8.41 -4.45 5.95
N PHE A 84 7.89 -5.65 5.75
CA PHE A 84 6.78 -5.95 4.87
C PHE A 84 5.68 -6.74 5.60
N PHE A 85 4.47 -6.66 5.09
CA PHE A 85 3.41 -7.61 5.40
C PHE A 85 2.78 -8.13 4.10
N GLY A 86 2.36 -9.39 4.13
CA GLY A 86 1.71 -10.05 3.01
C GLY A 86 0.19 -10.04 3.18
N THR A 87 -0.52 -9.71 2.11
CA THR A 87 -1.98 -9.80 2.00
C THR A 87 -2.40 -10.73 0.86
N GLU A 88 -3.58 -11.31 0.98
CA GLU A 88 -4.18 -12.16 -0.03
C GLU A 88 -5.63 -11.75 -0.28
N ASN A 89 -6.05 -11.66 -1.54
CA ASN A 89 -7.47 -11.63 -1.87
C ASN A 89 -7.98 -13.08 -1.90
N ARG A 90 -8.79 -13.45 -0.91
CA ARG A 90 -9.33 -14.83 -0.78
C ARG A 90 -10.45 -15.15 -1.75
N ASP A 91 -11.12 -14.13 -2.26
CA ASP A 91 -12.18 -14.30 -3.26
C ASP A 91 -11.56 -14.50 -4.66
N GLU A 92 -10.23 -14.32 -4.80
CA GLU A 92 -9.48 -14.53 -6.03
C GLU A 92 -10.02 -13.70 -7.22
N GLU A 93 -10.60 -12.54 -6.93
CA GLU A 93 -11.18 -11.67 -7.96
C GLU A 93 -10.15 -10.63 -8.44
N ILE A 94 -9.50 -9.93 -7.50
CA ILE A 94 -8.64 -8.78 -7.80
C ILE A 94 -7.36 -8.85 -6.96
N GLY A 95 -6.20 -8.79 -7.60
CA GLY A 95 -4.90 -8.67 -6.95
C GLY A 95 -4.15 -7.43 -7.42
N LEU A 96 -2.99 -7.16 -6.80
CA LEU A 96 -2.06 -6.16 -7.31
C LEU A 96 -1.43 -6.66 -8.62
N ARG A 97 -1.20 -5.72 -9.53
CA ARG A 97 -0.71 -5.93 -10.91
C ARG A 97 0.33 -4.90 -11.27
N GLU A 98 0.95 -5.05 -12.43
CA GLU A 98 1.91 -4.08 -12.93
C GLU A 98 1.27 -2.67 -12.98
N GLY A 99 1.97 -1.69 -12.40
CA GLY A 99 1.48 -0.32 -12.25
C GLY A 99 0.76 -0.01 -10.93
N ASP A 100 0.49 -0.99 -10.06
CA ASP A 100 -0.03 -0.73 -8.71
C ASP A 100 1.07 -0.43 -7.67
N SER A 101 2.35 -0.60 -8.03
CA SER A 101 3.50 -0.33 -7.15
C SER A 101 3.47 1.12 -6.64
N GLY A 102 3.75 1.33 -5.36
CA GLY A 102 3.61 2.62 -4.69
C GLY A 102 2.18 2.94 -4.25
N GLY A 103 1.18 2.15 -4.66
CA GLY A 103 -0.22 2.31 -4.27
C GLY A 103 -0.49 1.99 -2.78
N PRO A 104 -1.62 2.46 -2.24
CA PRO A 104 -1.90 2.34 -0.81
C PRO A 104 -2.49 0.97 -0.44
N GLY A 105 -2.03 0.43 0.69
CA GLY A 105 -2.74 -0.59 1.48
C GLY A 105 -3.23 0.05 2.77
N TYR A 106 -4.55 0.18 2.95
CA TYR A 106 -5.13 0.96 4.04
C TYR A 106 -6.32 0.26 4.71
N ILE A 107 -6.66 0.73 5.91
CA ILE A 107 -7.89 0.33 6.63
C ILE A 107 -8.74 1.53 6.96
N GLU A 108 -10.01 1.30 7.21
CA GLU A 108 -10.86 2.27 7.88
C GLU A 108 -10.57 2.21 9.40
N GLY A 109 -10.12 3.33 9.96
CA GLY A 109 -9.85 3.50 11.38
C GLY A 109 -11.11 3.73 12.22
N ALA A 110 -10.94 3.75 13.55
CA ALA A 110 -12.06 3.88 14.50
C ALA A 110 -12.82 5.22 14.41
N ASP A 111 -12.21 6.26 13.85
CA ASP A 111 -12.79 7.59 13.62
C ASP A 111 -13.29 7.80 12.19
N LEU A 112 -13.55 6.70 11.44
CA LEU A 112 -13.97 6.69 10.03
C LEU A 112 -12.91 7.29 9.08
N LYS A 113 -11.68 7.47 9.53
CA LYS A 113 -10.58 7.93 8.67
C LYS A 113 -9.80 6.74 8.14
N ASN A 114 -9.44 6.82 6.87
CA ASN A 114 -8.55 5.83 6.28
C ASN A 114 -7.13 5.99 6.86
N VAL A 115 -6.54 4.87 7.28
CA VAL A 115 -5.18 4.78 7.82
C VAL A 115 -4.34 3.92 6.90
N LEU A 116 -3.28 4.51 6.34
CA LEU A 116 -2.29 3.85 5.53
C LEU A 116 -1.48 2.88 6.39
N LEU A 117 -1.59 1.59 6.08
CA LEU A 117 -0.84 0.52 6.72
C LEU A 117 0.43 0.19 5.95
N GLY A 118 0.39 0.26 4.63
CA GLY A 118 1.53 -0.07 3.80
C GLY A 118 1.47 0.47 2.39
N VAL A 119 2.61 0.36 1.71
CA VAL A 119 2.81 0.79 0.33
C VAL A 119 3.06 -0.44 -0.53
N ALA A 120 2.28 -0.60 -1.60
CA ALA A 120 2.39 -1.74 -2.50
C ALA A 120 3.80 -1.82 -3.10
N SER A 121 4.43 -2.98 -2.98
CA SER A 121 5.81 -3.20 -3.46
C SER A 121 5.84 -4.31 -4.50
N THR A 122 5.55 -5.54 -4.07
CA THR A 122 5.59 -6.71 -4.93
C THR A 122 4.36 -7.57 -4.73
N GLY A 123 4.09 -8.47 -5.65
CA GLY A 123 2.92 -9.33 -5.61
C GLY A 123 2.91 -10.31 -6.76
N GLY A 124 1.95 -11.23 -6.70
CA GLY A 124 1.76 -12.24 -7.72
C GLY A 124 0.44 -12.95 -7.53
N GLY A 125 -0.32 -13.14 -8.62
CA GLY A 125 -1.64 -13.75 -8.57
C GLY A 125 -2.60 -12.93 -7.70
N PHE A 126 -2.97 -13.45 -6.54
CA PHE A 126 -3.87 -12.78 -5.58
C PHE A 126 -3.18 -12.39 -4.28
N LYS A 127 -1.86 -12.55 -4.22
CA LYS A 127 -1.04 -12.18 -3.08
C LYS A 127 -0.31 -10.88 -3.39
N ALA A 128 -0.16 -10.06 -2.37
CA ALA A 128 0.58 -8.82 -2.41
C ALA A 128 1.43 -8.66 -1.16
N TYR A 129 2.51 -7.91 -1.28
CA TYR A 129 3.38 -7.51 -0.20
C TYR A 129 3.46 -5.99 -0.19
N PHE A 130 3.26 -5.44 1.00
CA PHE A 130 3.29 -4.02 1.24
C PHE A 130 4.43 -3.68 2.18
N ALA A 131 5.25 -2.69 1.82
CA ALA A 131 6.20 -2.09 2.75
C ALA A 131 5.43 -1.46 3.91
N SER A 132 5.87 -1.72 5.14
CA SER A 132 5.12 -1.48 6.35
C SER A 132 5.29 -0.04 6.83
N VAL A 133 4.27 0.79 6.65
CA VAL A 133 4.28 2.18 7.14
C VAL A 133 4.44 2.23 8.66
N GLY A 134 3.79 1.31 9.38
CA GLY A 134 3.92 1.20 10.83
C GLY A 134 5.32 0.86 11.32
N LYS A 135 6.15 0.16 10.52
CA LYS A 135 7.57 -0.05 10.83
C LYS A 135 8.40 1.21 10.66
N HIS A 136 8.06 2.03 9.67
CA HIS A 136 8.78 3.26 9.32
C HIS A 136 8.19 4.52 9.96
N ALA A 137 7.28 4.39 10.93
CA ALA A 137 6.53 5.53 11.47
C ALA A 137 7.44 6.60 12.08
N LYS A 138 8.58 6.22 12.68
CA LYS A 138 9.53 7.18 13.26
C LYS A 138 10.29 7.93 12.18
N GLU A 139 10.72 7.23 11.14
CA GLU A 139 11.42 7.78 9.99
C GLU A 139 10.50 8.74 9.21
N ILE A 140 9.26 8.34 8.97
CA ILE A 140 8.24 9.20 8.34
C ILE A 140 8.01 10.45 9.18
N CYS A 141 7.78 10.31 10.49
CA CYS A 141 7.61 11.45 11.41
C CYS A 141 8.85 12.35 11.44
N HIS A 142 10.06 11.79 11.39
CA HIS A 142 11.31 12.56 11.33
C HIS A 142 11.43 13.39 10.04
N HIS A 143 11.09 12.81 8.89
CA HIS A 143 11.25 13.45 7.59
C HIS A 143 10.09 14.38 7.21
N THR A 144 8.88 14.15 7.73
CA THR A 144 7.67 14.88 7.31
C THR A 144 7.00 15.68 8.42
N GLY A 145 7.31 15.41 9.69
CA GLY A 145 6.56 15.92 10.83
C GLY A 145 5.17 15.29 11.02
N ILE A 146 4.76 14.33 10.17
CA ILE A 146 3.47 13.64 10.26
C ILE A 146 3.63 12.44 11.21
N CYS A 147 2.88 12.47 12.31
CA CYS A 147 2.89 11.47 13.37
C CYS A 147 1.45 11.25 13.89
#